data_AF-C3YVB4-F1
#
_entry.id   AF-C3YVB4-F1
#
_cell.length_a   1.000
_cell.length_b   1.000
_cell.length_c   1.000
_cell.angle_alpha   90.00
_cell.angle_beta   90.00
_cell.angle_gamma   90.00
#
_symmetry.space_group_name_H-M   'P 1'
#
loop_
_entity.id
_entity.type
_entity.pdbx_description
1 polymer ?
#
loop_
_entity_poly.entity_id
_entity_poly.type
_entity_poly.pdbx_seq_one_letter_code
_entity_poly.pdbx_strand_id
1 'polypeptide(L)'
;MFAPLPQECAGEPLYMLFRAIKQQVEKGPVDTVTGEARYSLSEEKLIRQQIEYKILVTPNMLHPLTQTVNVVGVDDSQPIPVKVLDCDTITQVKEKLLDAIYRSTPFSYRPHKDDVDLEWRQGRLGRLTLQDDDLTSKPEGEWKRINTLSHYQVPDGAIMALVPRQQTGYFNLSGFSGLSSLSTKSLTKNPPGLSRFPGSPASRSTSPIITPDHLENGIKLWHLVKHHDQDMQREGDRGSKMVSEIYLTRLLATKGTLQKFVDDLFETIFSTAHRGSTLPLAIKYLFDFLDEQAERHAITDPSVIHTWKSNSLPLRFWINLIKNPNFVFDIYKSNTVDACLSVIAQTFMDSCSISDHRLGKDSPSSKLLYAKDIPQYKNWVNRYYQDIQAIPPISDQDMNAVLAEESRLHYNEYNTISALHELYSYANKYSEELLSLLEMDDTARKFKLAYKLEQVASTMAGEV
;
A
#
# COMPACT_ATOMS: atom_id res chain seq x y z
N MET A 1 -0.37 -9.90 -20.24
CA MET A 1 -1.78 -9.76 -20.64
C MET A 1 -2.51 -8.59 -19.95
N PHE A 2 -2.70 -8.57 -18.62
CA PHE A 2 -3.29 -7.40 -17.93
C PHE A 2 -2.24 -6.41 -17.40
N ALA A 3 -0.95 -6.69 -17.55
CA ALA A 3 0.13 -5.79 -17.14
C ALA A 3 0.15 -4.44 -17.89
N PRO A 4 -0.27 -4.34 -19.17
CA PRO A 4 -0.38 -3.05 -19.84
C PRO A 4 -1.54 -2.18 -19.32
N LEU A 5 -2.60 -2.76 -18.75
CA LEU A 5 -3.79 -2.03 -18.31
C LEU A 5 -3.52 -0.88 -17.32
N PRO A 6 -2.71 -1.08 -16.26
CA PRO A 6 -2.27 0.02 -15.43
C PRO A 6 -1.45 1.05 -16.20
N GLN A 7 -0.60 0.65 -17.14
CA GLN A 7 0.28 1.59 -17.83
C GLN A 7 -0.43 2.40 -18.93
N GLU A 8 -1.45 1.81 -19.57
CA GLU A 8 -2.11 2.35 -20.77
C GLU A 8 -3.45 3.02 -20.48
N CYS A 9 -4.16 2.64 -19.41
CA CYS A 9 -5.52 3.13 -19.15
C CYS A 9 -5.70 3.68 -17.73
N ALA A 10 -5.44 2.90 -16.69
CA ALA A 10 -5.89 3.22 -15.32
C ALA A 10 -4.79 3.74 -14.38
N GLY A 11 -3.53 3.80 -14.82
CA GLY A 11 -2.40 4.16 -13.97
C GLY A 11 -2.39 5.63 -13.58
N GLU A 12 -2.63 6.53 -14.53
CA GLU A 12 -2.75 7.97 -14.24
C GLU A 12 -3.82 8.24 -13.18
N PRO A 13 -5.11 7.83 -13.34
CA PRO A 13 -6.12 8.09 -12.31
C PRO A 13 -5.82 7.37 -10.99
N LEU A 14 -5.24 6.16 -11.00
CA LEU A 14 -4.84 5.47 -9.77
C LEU A 14 -3.75 6.23 -9.01
N TYR A 15 -2.73 6.72 -9.73
CA TYR A 15 -1.66 7.52 -9.14
C TYR A 15 -2.18 8.86 -8.62
N MET A 16 -3.06 9.52 -9.38
CA MET A 16 -3.69 10.77 -8.98
C MET A 16 -4.56 10.60 -7.74
N LEU A 17 -5.32 9.50 -7.63
CA LEU A 17 -6.07 9.15 -6.43
C LEU A 17 -5.14 8.94 -5.23
N PHE A 18 -4.08 8.14 -5.39
CA PHE A 18 -3.09 7.93 -4.32
C PHE A 18 -2.48 9.26 -3.85
N ARG A 19 -2.06 10.12 -4.78
CA ARG A 19 -1.49 11.44 -4.49
C ARG A 19 -2.50 12.35 -3.78
N ALA A 20 -3.75 12.37 -4.23
CA ALA A 20 -4.81 13.15 -3.63
C ALA A 20 -5.08 12.71 -2.18
N ILE A 21 -5.16 11.40 -1.92
CA ILE A 21 -5.33 10.85 -0.57
C ILE A 21 -4.15 11.25 0.31
N LYS A 22 -2.91 11.00 -0.14
CA LYS A 22 -1.70 11.34 0.62
C LYS A 22 -1.67 12.83 0.99
N GLN A 23 -1.87 13.70 0.00
CA GLN A 23 -1.88 15.15 0.21
C GLN A 23 -3.01 15.61 1.14
N GLN A 24 -4.19 14.99 1.03
CA GLN A 24 -5.33 15.34 1.88
C GLN A 24 -5.12 14.92 3.33
N VAL A 25 -4.54 13.72 3.56
CA VAL A 25 -4.16 13.24 4.90
C VAL A 25 -3.12 14.18 5.53
N GLU A 26 -2.06 14.51 4.80
CA GLU A 26 -0.92 15.32 5.27
C GLU A 26 -1.25 16.82 5.44
N LYS A 27 -2.41 17.27 4.94
CA LYS A 27 -2.91 18.64 5.13
C LYS A 27 -3.27 18.95 6.58
N GLY A 28 -3.52 17.92 7.40
CA GLY A 28 -3.86 18.05 8.80
C GLY A 28 -2.96 17.20 9.70
N PRO A 29 -3.13 17.29 11.03
CA PRO A 29 -2.34 16.52 11.99
C PRO A 29 -2.47 15.01 11.74
N VAL A 30 -1.32 14.33 11.81
CA VAL A 30 -1.20 12.87 11.75
C VAL A 30 -0.40 12.41 12.95
N ASP A 31 -0.97 11.51 13.76
CA ASP A 31 -0.26 10.92 14.89
C ASP A 31 0.71 9.85 14.37
N THR A 32 2.01 9.98 14.69
CA THR A 32 3.03 9.10 14.13
C THR A 32 3.05 7.73 14.82
N VAL A 33 2.47 7.61 16.02
CA VAL A 33 2.45 6.38 16.81
C VAL A 33 1.22 5.55 16.44
N THR A 34 0.05 6.17 16.32
CA THR A 34 -1.21 5.45 16.06
C THR A 34 -1.55 5.37 14.56
N GLY A 35 -0.99 6.29 13.76
CA GLY A 35 -1.36 6.49 12.36
C GLY A 35 -2.76 7.08 12.18
N GLU A 36 -3.37 7.61 13.24
CA GLU A 36 -4.62 8.37 13.14
C GLU A 36 -4.35 9.74 12.50
N ALA A 37 -5.24 10.20 11.63
CA ALA A 37 -5.15 11.51 11.01
C ALA A 37 -6.45 12.32 11.16
N ARG A 38 -6.32 13.65 11.07
CA ARG A 38 -7.46 14.55 11.06
C ARG A 38 -8.34 14.37 9.81
N TYR A 39 -7.71 14.14 8.66
CA TYR A 39 -8.36 14.00 7.36
C TYR A 39 -8.18 12.58 6.84
N SER A 40 -8.95 11.65 7.38
CA SER A 40 -8.99 10.24 6.97
C SER A 40 -10.33 9.92 6.30
N LEU A 41 -10.35 8.94 5.40
CA LEU A 41 -11.59 8.30 4.93
C LEU A 41 -12.01 7.12 5.80
N SER A 42 -11.08 6.56 6.59
CA SER A 42 -11.34 5.49 7.53
C SER A 42 -11.68 6.05 8.91
N GLU A 43 -12.82 5.63 9.46
CA GLU A 43 -13.24 5.97 10.82
C GLU A 43 -12.23 5.47 11.87
N GLU A 44 -11.62 4.30 11.64
CA GLU A 44 -10.64 3.71 12.57
C GLU A 44 -9.34 4.52 12.64
N LYS A 45 -9.02 5.25 11.56
CA LYS A 45 -7.83 6.11 11.48
C LYS A 45 -8.15 7.59 11.64
N LEU A 46 -9.28 7.93 12.25
CA LEU A 46 -9.66 9.32 12.47
C LEU A 46 -9.27 9.78 13.88
N ILE A 47 -8.54 10.90 13.98
CA ILE A 47 -8.22 11.49 15.29
C ILE A 47 -9.51 11.95 15.99
N ARG A 48 -9.73 11.39 17.19
CA ARG A 48 -10.92 11.65 18.03
C ARG A 48 -10.73 12.77 19.07
N GLN A 49 -9.56 13.37 19.12
CA GLN A 49 -9.24 14.46 20.04
C GLN A 49 -9.21 15.81 19.31
N GLN A 50 -9.42 16.90 20.05
CA GLN A 50 -9.22 18.24 19.53
C GLN A 50 -7.73 18.56 19.55
N ILE A 51 -7.14 18.66 18.36
CA ILE A 51 -5.75 19.06 18.17
C ILE A 51 -5.74 20.47 17.59
N GLU A 52 -5.23 21.43 18.36
CA GLU A 52 -4.90 22.76 17.88
C GLU A 52 -3.56 22.70 17.14
N TYR A 53 -3.49 23.33 15.98
CA TYR A 53 -2.30 23.35 15.15
C TYR A 53 -2.27 24.60 14.27
N LYS A 54 -1.07 24.99 13.87
CA LYS A 54 -0.79 26.10 12.94
C LYS A 54 -0.07 25.56 11.72
N ILE A 55 -0.41 26.10 10.56
CA ILE A 55 0.32 25.81 9.32
C ILE A 55 1.53 26.72 9.26
N LEU A 56 2.71 26.15 9.02
CA LEU A 56 3.98 26.85 8.87
C LEU A 56 4.50 26.75 7.43
N VAL A 57 4.86 27.92 6.92
CA VAL A 57 5.64 28.37 5.77
C VAL A 57 7.15 28.12 5.79
N THR A 58 7.71 26.91 5.71
CA THR A 58 9.18 26.77 5.84
C THR A 58 9.89 26.82 4.47
N PRO A 59 10.78 27.81 4.22
CA PRO A 59 11.64 27.79 3.03
C PRO A 59 12.75 26.76 3.24
N ASN A 60 12.81 25.74 2.38
CA ASN A 60 13.85 24.72 2.44
C ASN A 60 15.01 25.10 1.52
N MET A 61 16.21 25.22 2.08
CA MET A 61 17.44 25.43 1.32
C MET A 61 17.95 24.09 0.80
N LEU A 62 18.11 23.97 -0.51
CA LEU A 62 18.74 22.81 -1.13
C LEU A 62 20.19 22.72 -0.65
N HIS A 63 20.56 21.59 -0.04
CA HIS A 63 21.95 21.30 0.29
C HIS A 63 22.64 20.72 -0.96
N PRO A 64 23.93 21.03 -1.25
CA PRO A 64 24.65 20.58 -2.45
C PRO A 64 24.72 19.07 -2.72
N LEU A 65 24.14 18.22 -1.87
CA LEU A 65 24.01 16.78 -2.14
C LEU A 65 22.79 16.42 -2.98
N THR A 66 21.92 17.38 -3.26
CA THR A 66 20.95 17.29 -4.36
C THR A 66 21.61 17.39 -5.74
N GLN A 67 22.93 17.66 -5.84
CA GLN A 67 23.63 17.83 -7.12
C GLN A 67 23.88 16.53 -7.90
N THR A 68 23.79 15.35 -7.27
CA THR A 68 24.01 14.07 -7.97
C THR A 68 22.75 13.56 -8.68
N VAL A 69 21.59 14.10 -8.36
CA VAL A 69 20.34 13.88 -9.10
C VAL A 69 20.13 15.13 -9.94
N ASN A 70 20.16 15.01 -11.27
CA ASN A 70 19.71 16.06 -12.16
C ASN A 70 18.22 16.34 -11.88
N VAL A 71 17.93 17.15 -10.85
CA VAL A 71 16.60 17.75 -10.65
C VAL A 71 16.52 18.86 -11.69
N VAL A 72 16.21 18.46 -12.93
CA VAL A 72 16.10 19.36 -14.08
C VAL A 72 15.08 20.44 -13.73
N GLY A 73 15.54 21.70 -13.67
CA GLY A 73 14.67 22.88 -13.61
C GLY A 73 14.51 23.59 -12.27
N VAL A 74 15.31 23.27 -11.24
CA VAL A 74 15.34 24.07 -10.00
C VAL A 74 16.61 24.89 -9.93
N ASP A 75 16.47 26.21 -9.98
CA ASP A 75 17.57 27.16 -9.79
C ASP A 75 18.14 26.97 -8.37
N ASP A 76 19.43 26.62 -8.26
CA ASP A 76 20.15 26.26 -7.01
C ASP A 76 20.11 27.35 -5.92
N SER A 77 19.56 28.53 -6.23
CA SER A 77 19.53 29.72 -5.38
C SER A 77 18.19 29.99 -4.70
N GLN A 78 17.10 29.31 -5.09
CA GLN A 78 15.76 29.63 -4.55
C GLN A 78 15.26 28.56 -3.58
N PRO A 79 14.93 28.93 -2.32
CA PRO A 79 14.40 27.97 -1.37
C PRO A 79 13.01 27.49 -1.78
N ILE A 80 12.75 26.19 -1.67
CA ILE A 80 11.44 25.59 -1.98
C ILE A 80 10.53 25.78 -0.76
N PRO A 81 9.40 26.51 -0.84
CA PRO A 81 8.49 26.65 0.27
C PRO A 81 7.73 25.34 0.51
N VAL A 82 7.78 24.82 1.74
CA VAL A 82 7.10 23.60 2.15
C VAL A 82 6.10 23.93 3.25
N LYS A 83 4.86 23.47 3.10
CA LYS A 83 3.82 23.61 4.13
C LYS A 83 3.97 22.46 5.12
N VAL A 84 4.22 22.79 6.37
CA VAL A 84 4.29 21.85 7.50
C VAL A 84 3.34 22.33 8.61
N LEU A 85 3.12 21.51 9.62
CA LEU A 85 2.31 21.86 10.79
C LEU A 85 3.24 22.01 12.00
N ASP A 86 2.93 22.94 12.90
CA ASP A 86 3.66 23.08 14.16
C ASP A 86 3.61 21.79 15.02
N CYS A 87 2.55 21.00 14.85
CA CYS A 87 2.38 19.69 15.47
C CYS A 87 2.95 18.52 14.66
N ASP A 88 3.66 18.72 13.55
CA ASP A 88 4.37 17.62 12.88
C ASP A 88 5.61 17.22 13.69
N THR A 89 5.90 15.91 13.76
CA THR A 89 7.19 15.43 14.28
C THR A 89 8.34 15.82 13.36
N ILE A 90 9.58 15.77 13.86
CA ILE A 90 10.75 16.09 13.04
C ILE A 90 10.85 15.12 11.86
N THR A 91 10.57 13.85 12.06
CA THR A 91 10.54 12.88 10.95
C THR A 91 9.45 13.17 9.92
N GLN A 92 8.24 13.56 10.34
CA GLN A 92 7.17 13.97 9.41
C GLN A 92 7.58 15.20 8.59
N VAL A 93 8.28 16.16 9.21
CA VAL A 93 8.84 17.33 8.50
C VAL A 93 9.89 16.89 7.48
N LYS A 94 10.82 16.00 7.85
CA LYS A 94 11.81 15.44 6.92
C LYS A 94 11.14 14.78 5.71
N GLU A 95 10.11 13.96 5.93
CA GLU A 95 9.34 13.31 4.85
C GLU A 95 8.68 14.34 3.92
N LYS A 96 8.02 15.37 4.46
CA LYS A 96 7.39 16.45 3.67
C LYS A 96 8.41 17.24 2.84
N LEU A 97 9.61 17.49 3.40
CA LEU A 97 10.69 18.15 2.70
C LEU A 97 11.27 17.26 1.57
N LEU A 98 11.48 15.98 1.84
CA LEU A 98 11.93 15.01 0.84
C LEU A 98 10.93 14.90 -0.32
N ASP A 99 9.63 14.85 -0.03
CA ASP A 99 8.58 14.83 -1.06
C ASP A 99 8.54 16.12 -1.91
N ALA A 100 8.89 17.26 -1.32
CA ALA A 100 8.96 18.53 -2.02
C ALA A 100 10.21 18.62 -2.92
N ILE A 101 11.38 18.22 -2.41
CA ILE A 101 12.66 18.24 -3.15
C ILE A 101 12.66 17.21 -4.28
N TYR A 102 12.24 15.98 -3.98
CA TYR A 102 12.34 14.83 -4.88
C TYR A 102 11.01 14.49 -5.55
N ARG A 103 10.16 15.49 -5.80
CA ARG A 103 8.79 15.29 -6.34
C ARG A 103 8.76 14.51 -7.66
N SER A 104 9.78 14.67 -8.50
CA SER A 104 9.93 13.99 -9.80
C SER A 104 10.82 12.74 -9.76
N THR A 105 11.38 12.39 -8.60
CA THR A 105 12.25 11.23 -8.43
C THR A 105 11.45 10.04 -7.88
N PRO A 106 11.61 8.81 -8.41
CA PRO A 106 10.98 7.61 -7.85
C PRO A 106 11.38 7.40 -6.39
N PHE A 107 10.49 6.84 -5.56
CA PHE A 107 10.70 6.80 -4.11
C PHE A 107 11.97 6.02 -3.69
N SER A 108 12.25 4.88 -4.32
CA SER A 108 13.41 4.04 -4.02
C SER A 108 14.77 4.68 -4.27
N TYR A 109 14.82 5.76 -5.08
CA TYR A 109 16.05 6.50 -5.39
C TYR A 109 16.27 7.72 -4.50
N ARG A 110 15.35 8.00 -3.55
CA ARG A 110 15.45 9.14 -2.64
C ARG A 110 16.27 8.77 -1.41
N PRO A 111 16.93 9.75 -0.76
CA PRO A 111 17.52 9.52 0.57
C PRO A 111 16.47 9.02 1.56
N HIS A 112 16.84 8.06 2.41
CA HIS A 112 15.95 7.63 3.48
C HIS A 112 15.87 8.72 4.55
N LYS A 113 14.71 8.83 5.21
CA LYS A 113 14.50 9.83 6.29
C LYS A 113 15.48 9.68 7.45
N ASP A 114 16.07 8.50 7.63
CA ASP A 114 17.05 8.20 8.69
C ASP A 114 18.49 8.57 8.30
N ASP A 115 18.75 8.78 7.00
CA ASP A 115 20.05 9.15 6.45
C ASP A 115 20.25 10.68 6.42
N VAL A 116 19.22 11.45 6.83
CA VAL A 116 19.24 12.90 6.83
C VAL A 116 18.81 13.47 8.18
N ASP A 117 19.50 14.53 8.58
CA ASP A 117 19.18 15.38 9.72
C ASP A 117 18.48 16.65 9.24
N LEU A 118 17.59 17.19 10.08
CA LEU A 118 16.90 18.45 9.84
C LEU A 118 17.62 19.58 10.58
N GLU A 119 18.15 20.56 9.85
CA GLU A 119 18.75 21.77 10.42
C GLU A 119 17.81 22.96 10.31
N TRP A 120 17.52 23.62 11.43
CA TRP A 120 16.95 24.96 11.47
C TRP A 120 18.06 26.01 11.42
N ARG A 121 18.06 26.85 10.37
CA ARG A 121 19.04 27.91 10.15
C ARG A 121 18.50 29.25 10.67
N GLN A 122 18.98 29.68 11.83
CA GLN A 122 18.54 30.90 12.51
C GLN A 122 19.35 32.15 12.09
N GLY A 123 19.88 32.17 10.86
CA GLY A 123 20.71 33.26 10.35
C GLY A 123 21.98 33.45 11.20
N ARG A 124 22.13 34.62 11.84
CA ARG A 124 23.30 34.96 12.66
C ARG A 124 23.37 34.19 13.98
N LEU A 125 22.26 33.60 14.43
CA LEU A 125 22.17 32.86 15.70
C LEU A 125 22.72 31.42 15.61
N GLY A 126 23.06 30.96 14.40
CA GLY A 126 23.66 29.64 14.17
C GLY A 126 22.71 28.65 13.51
N ARG A 127 23.04 27.36 13.64
CA ARG A 127 22.28 26.22 13.11
C ARG A 127 21.92 25.31 14.26
N LEU A 128 20.67 24.84 14.28
CA LEU A 128 20.19 23.88 15.27
C LEU A 128 19.69 22.63 14.57
N THR A 129 20.27 21.48 14.87
CA THR A 129 19.78 20.18 14.40
C THR A 129 18.60 19.76 15.25
N LEU A 130 17.46 19.48 14.62
CA LEU A 130 16.23 19.03 15.25
C LEU A 130 16.14 17.50 15.14
N GLN A 131 15.64 16.85 16.19
CA GLN A 131 15.48 15.38 16.24
C GLN A 131 14.17 15.02 16.94
N ASP A 132 13.60 13.85 16.61
CA ASP A 132 12.37 13.35 17.25
C ASP A 132 12.54 13.11 18.75
N ASP A 133 13.78 12.84 19.19
CA ASP A 133 14.17 12.61 20.57
C ASP A 133 15.59 13.15 20.78
N ASP A 134 15.76 14.08 21.72
CA ASP A 134 17.05 14.68 22.05
C ASP A 134 17.14 15.02 23.55
N LEU A 135 18.22 15.70 23.97
CA LEU A 135 18.44 16.09 25.37
C LEU A 135 17.34 17.01 25.95
N THR A 136 16.51 17.59 25.11
CA THR A 136 15.38 18.44 25.51
C THR A 136 14.07 17.65 25.68
N SER A 137 14.03 16.40 25.20
CA SER A 137 12.90 15.47 25.33
C SER A 137 12.82 14.91 26.75
N LYS A 138 11.97 15.53 27.58
CA LYS A 138 11.80 15.10 28.98
C LYS A 138 10.62 14.13 29.12
N PRO A 139 10.80 12.95 29.75
CA PRO A 139 9.69 12.08 30.08
C PRO A 139 8.79 12.71 31.15
N GLU A 140 7.49 12.50 31.01
CA GLU A 140 6.44 12.90 31.94
C GLU A 140 5.79 11.61 32.49
N GLY A 141 6.29 11.14 33.64
CA GLY A 141 5.90 9.84 34.18
C GLY A 141 6.32 8.69 33.27
N GLU A 142 5.39 7.81 32.90
CA GLU A 142 5.63 6.70 31.97
C GLU A 142 5.62 7.10 30.50
N TRP A 143 5.37 8.38 30.19
CA TRP A 143 5.17 8.83 28.81
C TRP A 143 6.26 9.79 28.38
N LYS A 144 6.77 9.62 27.17
CA LYS A 144 7.65 10.60 26.52
C LYS A 144 7.03 11.07 25.21
N ARG A 145 6.90 12.39 25.06
CA ARG A 145 6.35 12.99 23.85
C ARG A 145 7.44 13.09 22.79
N ILE A 146 7.13 12.69 21.56
CA ILE A 146 8.00 12.89 20.41
C ILE A 146 8.09 14.39 20.10
N ASN A 147 9.29 14.89 19.84
CA ASN A 147 9.53 16.31 19.55
C ASN A 147 8.83 16.72 18.25
N THR A 148 8.28 17.93 18.27
CA THR A 148 7.57 18.56 17.14
C THR A 148 8.18 19.93 16.83
N LEU A 149 7.79 20.57 15.74
CA LEU A 149 8.21 21.96 15.48
C LEU A 149 7.79 22.93 16.59
N SER A 150 6.62 22.70 17.20
CA SER A 150 6.11 23.46 18.34
C SER A 150 6.98 23.30 19.59
N HIS A 151 7.53 22.10 19.84
CA HIS A 151 8.47 21.84 20.94
C HIS A 151 9.70 22.77 20.87
N TYR A 152 10.25 22.94 19.66
CA TYR A 152 11.36 23.85 19.41
C TYR A 152 10.95 25.32 19.17
N GLN A 153 9.65 25.63 19.24
CA GLN A 153 9.10 26.96 19.00
C GLN A 153 9.50 27.54 17.63
N VAL A 154 9.53 26.68 16.61
CA VAL A 154 9.88 27.08 15.25
C VAL A 154 8.85 28.09 14.71
N PRO A 155 9.26 29.30 14.30
CA PRO A 155 8.34 30.29 13.76
C PRO A 155 7.98 30.02 12.30
N ASP A 156 6.90 30.65 11.85
CA ASP A 156 6.57 30.71 10.42
C ASP A 156 7.70 31.40 9.63
N GLY A 157 7.99 30.93 8.42
CA GLY A 157 9.11 31.42 7.62
C GLY A 157 10.49 30.88 8.02
N ALA A 158 10.58 29.98 9.00
CA ALA A 158 11.85 29.39 9.43
C ALA A 158 12.56 28.64 8.30
N ILE A 159 13.82 28.99 8.06
CA ILE A 159 14.65 28.38 7.02
C ILE A 159 15.14 27.02 7.52
N MET A 160 14.77 25.97 6.79
CA MET A 160 15.16 24.59 7.08
C MET A 160 16.14 24.08 6.02
N ALA A 161 16.94 23.08 6.37
CA ALA A 161 17.77 22.34 5.43
C ALA A 161 17.84 20.88 5.83
N LEU A 162 17.76 19.98 4.84
CA LEU A 162 18.13 18.58 5.02
C LEU A 162 19.63 18.44 4.79
N VAL A 163 20.35 17.91 5.78
CA VAL A 163 21.78 17.59 5.67
C VAL A 163 21.95 16.09 5.85
N PRO A 164 22.88 15.42 5.16
CA PRO A 164 23.13 14.02 5.42
C PRO A 164 23.65 13.87 6.83
N ARG A 165 23.17 12.81 7.46
CA ARG A 165 23.66 12.40 8.75
C ARG A 165 25.10 11.94 8.57
N GLN A 166 26.04 12.74 9.03
CA GLN A 166 27.42 12.29 9.16
C GLN A 166 27.39 11.17 10.19
N GLN A 167 27.71 9.93 9.79
CA GLN A 167 27.98 8.88 10.76
C GLN A 167 29.19 9.30 11.57
N THR A 168 28.97 10.01 12.68
CA THR A 168 29.96 10.11 13.74
C THR A 168 30.17 8.69 14.25
N GLY A 169 31.26 8.08 13.83
CA GLY A 169 31.75 6.80 14.33
C GLY A 169 32.04 6.91 15.82
N TYR A 170 31.01 6.79 16.65
CA TYR A 170 31.14 6.39 18.03
C TYR A 170 30.84 4.89 18.10
N PHE A 171 31.81 4.08 17.68
CA PHE A 171 31.97 2.79 18.33
C PHE A 171 32.24 3.10 19.81
N ASN A 172 31.22 2.97 20.66
CA ASN A 172 31.42 2.86 22.10
C ASN A 172 32.16 1.55 22.40
N LEU A 173 33.47 1.55 22.17
CA LEU A 173 34.40 0.56 22.68
C LEU A 173 34.78 0.96 24.12
N SER A 174 33.84 0.80 25.04
CA SER A 174 34.14 0.74 26.46
C SER A 174 33.09 -0.12 27.15
N GLY A 175 33.27 -1.43 27.08
CA GLY A 175 32.36 -2.36 27.74
C GLY A 175 32.48 -3.84 27.39
N PHE A 176 33.57 -4.33 26.78
CA PHE A 176 33.84 -5.77 26.71
C PHE A 176 35.35 -6.04 26.77
N SER A 177 35.90 -6.00 27.99
CA SER A 177 37.08 -6.77 28.33
C SER A 177 36.64 -8.20 28.62
N GLY A 178 36.80 -9.12 27.66
CA GLY A 178 36.40 -10.51 27.86
C GLY A 178 36.67 -11.41 26.67
N LEU A 179 37.92 -11.86 26.55
CA LEU A 179 38.41 -13.00 25.79
C LEU A 179 38.32 -12.99 24.25
N SER A 180 39.48 -12.66 23.69
CA SER A 180 40.04 -13.31 22.51
C SER A 180 39.96 -14.85 22.55
N SER A 181 39.41 -15.47 21.51
CA SER A 181 40.01 -16.66 20.92
C SER A 181 39.69 -16.73 19.42
N LEU A 182 40.76 -16.83 18.63
CA LEU A 182 40.69 -17.10 17.20
C LEU A 182 40.17 -18.51 16.97
N SER A 183 39.32 -18.73 15.96
CA SER A 183 39.26 -19.99 15.22
C SER A 183 38.55 -19.85 13.87
N THR A 184 39.34 -20.03 12.82
CA THR A 184 38.98 -20.39 11.45
C THR A 184 38.16 -21.69 11.38
N LYS A 185 37.24 -21.80 10.38
CA LYS A 185 36.75 -22.99 9.61
C LYS A 185 35.22 -22.91 9.42
N SER A 186 34.74 -22.71 8.19
CA SER A 186 34.34 -23.70 7.15
C SER A 186 32.90 -24.21 7.27
N LEU A 187 32.27 -24.37 6.11
CA LEU A 187 30.96 -24.97 5.83
C LEU A 187 30.64 -26.23 6.66
N THR A 188 29.37 -26.44 7.04
CA THR A 188 28.45 -27.45 6.47
C THR A 188 27.14 -27.61 7.28
N LYS A 189 26.02 -27.75 6.53
CA LYS A 189 24.86 -28.67 6.69
C LYS A 189 23.97 -28.67 7.97
N ASN A 190 22.76 -28.12 7.77
CA ASN A 190 21.42 -28.75 7.89
C ASN A 190 20.76 -29.11 9.26
N PRO A 191 19.40 -29.22 9.29
CA PRO A 191 18.49 -28.60 10.29
C PRO A 191 17.74 -29.60 11.21
N PRO A 192 16.71 -29.18 11.99
CA PRO A 192 15.31 -29.46 11.58
C PRO A 192 14.20 -28.48 12.08
N GLY A 193 12.98 -28.58 11.52
CA GLY A 193 11.75 -28.46 12.34
C GLY A 193 10.59 -27.51 11.95
N LEU A 194 9.87 -27.83 10.87
CA LEU A 194 8.40 -27.80 10.68
C LEU A 194 7.45 -26.91 11.55
N SER A 195 6.71 -25.98 10.91
CA SER A 195 5.25 -25.75 11.10
C SER A 195 4.72 -24.75 10.03
N ARG A 196 3.90 -25.20 9.06
CA ARG A 196 2.42 -25.18 8.97
C ARG A 196 1.86 -23.90 8.30
N PHE A 197 1.25 -24.09 7.13
CA PHE A 197 0.49 -23.15 6.28
C PHE A 197 -0.59 -22.33 7.02
N PRO A 198 -1.06 -21.22 6.41
CA PRO A 198 -2.49 -20.92 6.47
C PRO A 198 -3.13 -20.73 5.08
N GLY A 199 -4.31 -21.33 4.92
CA GLY A 199 -5.26 -21.06 3.85
C GLY A 199 -6.22 -19.91 4.21
N SER A 200 -6.89 -19.42 3.16
CA SER A 200 -8.11 -18.58 3.03
C SER A 200 -8.47 -17.50 4.08
N PRO A 201 -8.83 -16.27 3.64
CA PRO A 201 -9.03 -15.12 4.52
C PRO A 201 -10.42 -15.13 5.15
N ALA A 202 -10.48 -15.44 6.45
CA ALA A 202 -11.64 -15.12 7.28
C ALA A 202 -11.42 -13.75 7.94
N SER A 203 -12.36 -12.85 7.70
CA SER A 203 -12.50 -11.54 8.33
C SER A 203 -12.34 -11.63 9.85
N ARG A 204 -11.20 -11.16 10.36
CA ARG A 204 -11.02 -10.87 11.78
C ARG A 204 -10.35 -9.50 11.92
N SER A 205 -11.10 -8.61 12.56
CA SER A 205 -10.66 -7.35 13.15
C SER A 205 -9.34 -7.51 13.89
N THR A 206 -8.27 -6.92 13.36
CA THR A 206 -6.98 -6.84 14.05
C THR A 206 -6.87 -5.47 14.73
N SER A 207 -7.09 -5.45 16.04
CA SER A 207 -6.57 -4.39 16.91
C SER A 207 -5.06 -4.25 16.71
N PRO A 208 -4.48 -3.04 16.85
CA PRO A 208 -3.09 -2.81 16.47
C PRO A 208 -2.14 -3.56 17.39
N ILE A 209 -1.25 -4.35 16.78
CA ILE A 209 -0.06 -4.89 17.42
C ILE A 209 0.89 -3.71 17.65
N ILE A 210 1.11 -3.39 18.91
CA ILE A 210 2.20 -2.51 19.37
C ILE A 210 3.50 -3.15 18.90
N THR A 211 4.23 -2.51 17.99
CA THR A 211 5.59 -2.92 17.63
C THR A 211 6.48 -2.84 18.88
N PRO A 212 7.11 -3.94 19.33
CA PRO A 212 7.79 -4.00 20.62
C PRO A 212 9.24 -3.45 20.61
N ASP A 213 9.57 -2.49 19.75
CA ASP A 213 10.96 -2.06 19.52
C ASP A 213 11.40 -0.77 20.25
N HIS A 214 10.55 -0.17 21.09
CA HIS A 214 10.89 1.11 21.76
C HIS A 214 10.65 1.15 23.27
N LEU A 215 10.57 0.00 23.94
CA LEU A 215 10.56 -0.04 25.41
C LEU A 215 11.98 0.05 25.99
N GLU A 216 12.71 1.13 25.69
CA GLU A 216 13.85 1.47 26.55
C GLU A 216 13.28 1.94 27.92
N ASN A 217 13.54 1.17 28.96
CA ASN A 217 13.26 1.51 30.37
C ASN A 217 11.78 1.67 30.77
N GLY A 218 10.83 1.08 30.04
CA GLY A 218 9.40 1.12 30.40
C GLY A 218 8.69 2.44 30.05
N ILE A 219 9.33 3.31 29.26
CA ILE A 219 8.75 4.57 28.79
C ILE A 219 7.94 4.32 27.51
N LYS A 220 6.68 4.76 27.49
CA LYS A 220 5.78 4.73 26.33
C LYS A 220 5.90 6.03 25.52
N LEU A 221 6.16 5.93 24.22
CA LEU A 221 6.18 7.08 23.31
C LEU A 221 4.77 7.49 22.89
N TRP A 222 4.53 8.80 22.77
CA TRP A 222 3.28 9.33 22.21
C TRP A 222 3.54 10.61 21.40
N HIS A 223 2.62 10.95 20.49
CA HIS A 223 2.72 12.15 19.66
C HIS A 223 1.58 13.15 19.93
N LEU A 224 0.38 12.87 19.41
CA LEU A 224 -0.81 13.72 19.54
C LEU A 224 -1.83 13.09 20.48
N VAL A 225 -1.95 11.76 20.47
CA VAL A 225 -2.96 11.01 21.22
C VAL A 225 -2.28 10.08 22.23
N LYS A 226 -2.56 10.27 23.52
CA LYS A 226 -2.25 9.28 24.58
C LYS A 226 -3.40 8.28 24.67
N HIS A 227 -3.23 7.06 24.15
CA HIS A 227 -4.15 5.96 24.50
C HIS A 227 -3.80 5.49 25.92
N HIS A 228 -4.54 5.96 26.92
CA HIS A 228 -4.53 5.27 28.20
C HIS A 228 -5.22 3.91 28.01
N ASP A 229 -4.63 2.86 28.59
CA ASP A 229 -5.27 1.54 28.70
C ASP A 229 -6.68 1.76 29.25
N GLN A 230 -7.69 1.23 28.55
CA GLN A 230 -9.11 1.60 28.68
C GLN A 230 -9.77 1.30 30.04
N ASP A 231 -9.02 0.99 31.11
CA ASP A 231 -9.55 0.44 32.36
C ASP A 231 -9.39 1.30 33.63
N MET A 232 -8.84 2.51 33.57
CA MET A 232 -8.80 3.41 34.73
C MET A 232 -9.74 4.61 34.59
N GLN A 233 -11.04 4.33 34.77
CA GLN A 233 -12.04 5.34 35.06
C GLN A 233 -11.71 6.06 36.38
N ARG A 234 -11.26 7.32 36.29
CA ARG A 234 -11.65 8.36 37.25
C ARG A 234 -12.64 9.29 36.55
N GLU A 235 -13.85 9.39 37.11
CA GLU A 235 -15.03 10.12 36.60
C GLU A 235 -14.88 11.66 36.51
N GLY A 236 -13.68 12.20 36.29
CA GLY A 236 -13.43 13.65 36.31
C GLY A 236 -13.19 14.31 34.96
N ASP A 237 -12.73 13.58 33.94
CA ASP A 237 -12.23 14.20 32.71
C ASP A 237 -13.06 13.83 31.48
N ARG A 238 -14.26 14.41 31.41
CA ARG A 238 -15.11 14.41 30.20
C ARG A 238 -14.67 15.49 29.18
N GLY A 239 -13.41 15.92 29.19
CA GLY A 239 -12.96 17.12 28.50
C GLY A 239 -12.51 16.99 27.03
N SER A 240 -12.25 15.80 26.48
CA SER A 240 -11.50 15.72 25.20
C SER A 240 -11.95 14.64 24.20
N LYS A 241 -13.12 14.01 24.39
CA LYS A 241 -13.71 13.14 23.37
C LYS A 241 -14.71 13.97 22.55
N MET A 242 -14.41 14.24 21.28
CA MET A 242 -15.39 14.95 20.45
C MET A 242 -16.65 14.10 20.21
N VAL A 243 -17.77 14.78 19.98
CA VAL A 243 -19.06 14.17 19.64
C VAL A 243 -18.93 13.38 18.33
N SER A 244 -19.55 12.19 18.28
CA SER A 244 -19.51 11.28 17.13
C SER A 244 -19.90 11.94 15.80
N GLU A 245 -20.80 12.92 15.84
CA GLU A 245 -21.29 13.68 14.68
C GLU A 245 -20.21 14.57 14.02
N ILE A 246 -19.24 15.08 14.80
CA ILE A 246 -18.16 15.92 14.27
C ILE A 246 -17.19 15.08 13.43
N TYR A 247 -17.00 13.81 13.78
CA TYR A 247 -16.19 12.87 13.00
C TYR A 247 -16.82 12.58 11.64
N LEU A 248 -18.15 12.39 11.61
CA LEU A 248 -18.87 12.17 10.37
C LEU A 248 -18.71 13.35 9.41
N THR A 249 -18.72 14.59 9.93
CA THR A 249 -18.48 15.79 9.12
C THR A 249 -17.08 15.81 8.52
N ARG A 250 -16.05 15.38 9.27
CA ARG A 250 -14.67 15.27 8.78
C ARG A 250 -14.51 14.19 7.71
N LEU A 251 -15.15 13.03 7.90
CA LEU A 251 -15.19 11.95 6.91
C LEU A 251 -15.85 12.42 5.62
N LEU A 252 -17.01 13.08 5.71
CA LEU A 252 -17.75 13.62 4.57
C LEU A 252 -16.95 14.72 3.84
N ALA A 253 -16.29 15.62 4.55
CA ALA A 253 -15.44 16.65 3.93
C ALA A 253 -14.24 16.04 3.18
N THR A 254 -13.62 15.01 3.77
CA THR A 254 -12.52 14.27 3.14
C THR A 254 -13.01 13.52 1.90
N LYS A 255 -14.15 12.83 1.99
CA LYS A 255 -14.82 12.18 0.85
C LYS A 255 -15.13 13.17 -0.26
N GLY A 256 -15.75 14.31 0.06
CA GLY A 256 -16.07 15.34 -0.92
C GLY A 256 -14.85 15.88 -1.66
N THR A 257 -13.71 16.01 -0.97
CA THR A 257 -12.45 16.46 -1.59
C THR A 257 -11.86 15.42 -2.55
N LEU A 258 -12.02 14.13 -2.22
CA LEU A 258 -11.43 13.02 -2.98
C LEU A 258 -12.38 12.47 -4.06
N GLN A 259 -13.65 12.85 -4.04
CA GLN A 259 -14.72 12.28 -4.85
C GLN A 259 -14.36 12.20 -6.35
N LYS A 260 -13.91 13.32 -6.92
CA LYS A 260 -13.56 13.37 -8.35
C LYS A 260 -12.49 12.33 -8.73
N PHE A 261 -11.46 12.14 -7.90
CA PHE A 261 -10.41 11.17 -8.18
C PHE A 261 -10.90 9.72 -8.10
N VAL A 262 -11.88 9.46 -7.23
CA VAL A 262 -12.56 8.15 -7.14
C VAL A 262 -13.41 7.92 -8.39
N ASP A 263 -14.20 8.92 -8.79
CA ASP A 263 -15.02 8.86 -10.00
C ASP A 263 -14.17 8.65 -11.25
N ASP A 264 -13.13 9.46 -11.44
CA ASP A 264 -12.21 9.39 -12.59
C ASP A 264 -11.58 7.98 -12.69
N LEU A 265 -11.19 7.38 -11.56
CA LEU A 265 -10.65 6.02 -11.53
C LEU A 265 -11.70 4.96 -11.88
N PHE A 266 -12.87 5.01 -11.24
CA PHE A 266 -13.92 4.00 -11.45
C PHE A 266 -14.48 4.05 -12.86
N GLU A 267 -14.70 5.26 -13.39
CA GLU A 267 -15.13 5.47 -14.77
C GLU A 267 -14.09 4.94 -15.77
N THR A 268 -12.80 5.17 -15.51
CA THR A 268 -11.73 4.64 -16.37
C THR A 268 -11.67 3.11 -16.33
N ILE A 269 -11.82 2.49 -15.16
CA ILE A 269 -11.81 1.03 -15.01
C ILE A 269 -13.03 0.38 -15.68
N PHE A 270 -14.21 1.00 -15.58
CA PHE A 270 -15.47 0.49 -16.13
C PHE A 270 -15.85 1.15 -17.47
N SER A 271 -14.85 1.49 -18.30
CA SER A 271 -15.06 1.98 -19.66
C SER A 271 -14.48 1.01 -20.70
N THR A 272 -15.16 0.89 -21.83
CA THR A 272 -14.71 0.13 -23.01
C THR A 272 -13.88 0.98 -23.99
N ALA A 273 -13.90 2.31 -23.82
CA ALA A 273 -13.09 3.25 -24.59
C ALA A 273 -12.75 4.47 -23.71
N HIS A 274 -11.47 4.67 -23.39
CA HIS A 274 -11.03 5.84 -22.64
C HIS A 274 -9.91 6.56 -23.40
N ARG A 275 -10.10 7.84 -23.75
CA ARG A 275 -9.09 8.67 -24.44
C ARG A 275 -8.46 8.04 -25.70
N GLY A 276 -9.22 7.24 -26.44
CA GLY A 276 -8.77 6.61 -27.69
C GLY A 276 -8.07 5.26 -27.53
N SER A 277 -7.90 4.75 -26.30
CA SER A 277 -7.50 3.35 -26.09
C SER A 277 -8.71 2.41 -26.20
N THR A 278 -8.51 1.30 -26.89
CA THR A 278 -9.49 0.22 -27.03
C THR A 278 -9.44 -0.71 -25.81
N LEU A 279 -10.58 -1.30 -25.45
CA LEU A 279 -10.63 -2.36 -24.44
C LEU A 279 -9.56 -3.46 -24.70
N PRO A 280 -8.81 -3.89 -23.68
CA PRO A 280 -7.88 -5.00 -23.84
C PRO A 280 -8.58 -6.28 -24.30
N LEU A 281 -8.03 -6.91 -25.34
CA LEU A 281 -8.53 -8.14 -25.94
C LEU A 281 -8.71 -9.26 -24.90
N ALA A 282 -7.81 -9.32 -23.93
CA ALA A 282 -7.85 -10.18 -22.76
C ALA A 282 -9.18 -10.18 -22.00
N ILE A 283 -9.75 -8.99 -21.78
CA ILE A 283 -10.99 -8.84 -21.01
C ILE A 283 -12.16 -9.39 -21.82
N LYS A 284 -12.24 -9.01 -23.10
CA LYS A 284 -13.26 -9.49 -24.02
C LYS A 284 -13.21 -11.01 -24.15
N TYR A 285 -12.04 -11.57 -24.43
CA TYR A 285 -11.84 -13.02 -24.58
C TYR A 285 -12.21 -13.80 -23.30
N LEU A 286 -11.81 -13.30 -22.13
CA LEU A 286 -12.20 -13.91 -20.85
C LEU A 286 -13.71 -13.84 -20.59
N PHE A 287 -14.34 -12.70 -20.89
CA PHE A 287 -15.77 -12.52 -20.63
C PHE A 287 -16.63 -13.33 -21.60
N ASP A 288 -16.22 -13.44 -22.87
CA ASP A 288 -16.85 -14.34 -23.85
C ASP A 288 -16.72 -15.79 -23.43
N PHE A 289 -15.55 -16.20 -22.92
CA PHE A 289 -15.37 -17.54 -22.35
C PHE A 289 -16.37 -17.81 -21.20
N LEU A 290 -16.56 -16.86 -20.29
CA LEU A 290 -17.52 -17.00 -19.18
C LEU A 290 -18.96 -17.08 -19.68
N ASP A 291 -19.32 -16.30 -20.70
CA ASP A 291 -20.64 -16.32 -21.32
C ASP A 291 -20.88 -17.69 -22.02
N GLU A 292 -19.88 -18.22 -22.72
CA GLU A 292 -19.94 -19.53 -23.36
C GLU A 292 -20.04 -20.67 -22.32
N GLN A 293 -19.29 -20.60 -21.21
CA GLN A 293 -19.42 -21.59 -20.14
C GLN A 293 -20.83 -21.57 -19.53
N ALA A 294 -21.42 -20.39 -19.36
CA ALA A 294 -22.79 -20.28 -18.86
C ALA A 294 -23.79 -20.94 -19.83
N GLU A 295 -23.64 -20.70 -21.14
CA GLU A 295 -24.47 -21.33 -22.16
C GLU A 295 -24.32 -22.85 -22.19
N ARG A 296 -23.08 -23.37 -22.19
CA ARG A 296 -22.78 -24.81 -22.17
C ARG A 296 -23.38 -25.53 -20.97
N HIS A 297 -23.49 -24.84 -19.83
CA HIS A 297 -24.10 -25.37 -18.61
C HIS A 297 -25.58 -24.99 -18.43
N ALA A 298 -26.22 -24.41 -19.47
CA ALA A 298 -27.62 -23.98 -19.46
C ALA A 298 -27.98 -23.01 -18.31
N ILE A 299 -27.04 -22.15 -17.93
CA ILE A 299 -27.24 -21.11 -16.91
C ILE A 299 -27.91 -19.91 -17.57
N THR A 300 -29.17 -19.67 -17.24
CA THR A 300 -29.97 -18.59 -17.82
C THR A 300 -30.07 -17.34 -16.95
N ASP A 301 -29.67 -17.43 -15.67
CA ASP A 301 -29.71 -16.30 -14.73
C ASP A 301 -28.53 -15.33 -15.00
N PRO A 302 -28.78 -14.10 -15.47
CA PRO A 302 -27.73 -13.12 -15.72
C PRO A 302 -26.95 -12.72 -14.46
N SER A 303 -27.55 -12.93 -13.28
CA SER A 303 -26.90 -12.60 -12.01
C SER A 303 -25.67 -13.48 -11.73
N VAL A 304 -25.71 -14.74 -12.19
CA VAL A 304 -24.59 -15.68 -12.05
C VAL A 304 -23.42 -15.21 -12.91
N ILE A 305 -23.68 -14.85 -14.17
CA ILE A 305 -22.66 -14.39 -15.12
C ILE A 305 -22.05 -13.07 -14.67
N HIS A 306 -22.86 -12.12 -14.21
CA HIS A 306 -22.38 -10.87 -13.61
C HIS A 306 -21.44 -11.15 -12.43
N THR A 307 -21.82 -12.11 -11.58
CA THR A 307 -21.00 -12.52 -10.42
C THR A 307 -19.67 -13.15 -10.86
N TRP A 308 -19.66 -13.99 -11.91
CA TRP A 308 -18.44 -14.58 -12.46
C TRP A 308 -17.50 -13.52 -13.04
N LYS A 309 -18.03 -12.59 -13.84
CA LYS A 309 -17.26 -11.45 -14.41
C LYS A 309 -16.65 -10.59 -13.30
N SER A 310 -17.44 -10.29 -12.26
CA SER A 310 -16.98 -9.50 -11.10
C SER A 310 -15.90 -10.24 -10.29
N ASN A 311 -16.08 -11.54 -10.04
CA ASN A 311 -15.17 -12.37 -9.25
C ASN A 311 -13.89 -12.78 -10.00
N SER A 312 -13.86 -12.67 -11.32
CA SER A 312 -12.69 -13.02 -12.14
C SER A 312 -11.75 -11.84 -12.35
N LEU A 313 -12.28 -10.62 -12.53
CA LEU A 313 -11.47 -9.45 -12.87
C LEU A 313 -11.55 -8.31 -11.82
N PRO A 314 -12.65 -7.55 -11.65
CA PRO A 314 -12.71 -6.44 -10.68
C PRO A 314 -12.29 -6.83 -9.24
N LEU A 315 -12.82 -7.94 -8.73
CA LEU A 315 -12.62 -8.35 -7.33
C LEU A 315 -11.33 -9.16 -7.09
N ARG A 316 -10.50 -9.35 -8.12
CA ARG A 316 -9.21 -10.03 -8.02
C ARG A 316 -8.07 -9.11 -8.42
N PHE A 317 -8.15 -8.57 -9.62
CA PHE A 317 -7.11 -7.74 -10.20
C PHE A 317 -7.25 -6.29 -9.72
N TRP A 318 -8.36 -5.62 -10.04
CA TRP A 318 -8.51 -4.18 -9.79
C TRP A 318 -8.52 -3.83 -8.31
N ILE A 319 -9.24 -4.61 -7.48
CA ILE A 319 -9.25 -4.36 -6.03
C ILE A 319 -7.85 -4.46 -5.42
N ASN A 320 -7.01 -5.36 -5.94
CA ASN A 320 -5.64 -5.53 -5.45
C ASN A 320 -4.77 -4.32 -5.84
N LEU A 321 -4.92 -3.80 -7.05
CA LEU A 321 -4.20 -2.60 -7.51
C LEU A 321 -4.66 -1.33 -6.77
N ILE A 322 -5.97 -1.17 -6.54
CA ILE A 322 -6.51 -0.04 -5.76
C ILE A 322 -5.94 -0.05 -4.34
N LYS A 323 -5.90 -1.22 -3.69
CA LYS A 323 -5.32 -1.35 -2.34
C LYS A 323 -3.80 -1.20 -2.33
N ASN A 324 -3.12 -1.67 -3.38
CA ASN A 324 -1.66 -1.76 -3.44
C ASN A 324 -1.11 -1.03 -4.66
N PRO A 325 -1.23 0.31 -4.72
CA PRO A 325 -0.69 1.10 -5.84
C PRO A 325 0.84 0.98 -5.93
N ASN A 326 1.52 0.60 -4.83
CA ASN A 326 2.95 0.32 -4.81
C ASN A 326 3.37 -0.95 -5.58
N PHE A 327 2.41 -1.76 -6.08
CA PHE A 327 2.71 -2.82 -7.06
C PHE A 327 2.92 -2.27 -8.48
N VAL A 328 2.40 -1.07 -8.76
CA VAL A 328 2.49 -0.42 -10.07
C VAL A 328 3.50 0.72 -10.04
N PHE A 329 3.58 1.46 -8.93
CA PHE A 329 4.41 2.64 -8.80
C PHE A 329 5.48 2.50 -7.72
N ASP A 330 6.63 3.11 -7.94
CA ASP A 330 7.67 3.26 -6.92
C ASP A 330 7.30 4.41 -5.95
N ILE A 331 6.44 4.08 -4.98
CA ILE A 331 5.87 4.99 -4.00
C ILE A 331 5.89 4.36 -2.60
N TYR A 332 5.93 5.22 -1.58
CA TYR A 332 5.69 4.83 -0.21
C TYR A 332 4.24 5.05 0.19
N LYS A 333 3.59 3.98 0.66
CA LYS A 333 2.21 3.98 1.16
C LYS A 333 2.22 3.90 2.68
N SER A 334 1.80 4.98 3.36
CA SER A 334 1.65 5.00 4.81
C SER A 334 0.40 4.23 5.27
N ASN A 335 0.38 3.80 6.54
CA ASN A 335 -0.74 3.07 7.14
C ASN A 335 -2.07 3.82 7.05
N THR A 336 -2.06 5.15 7.18
CA THR A 336 -3.27 5.97 7.07
C THR A 336 -3.79 6.02 5.62
N VAL A 337 -2.88 6.14 4.65
CA VAL A 337 -3.23 6.12 3.23
C VAL A 337 -3.76 4.73 2.84
N ASP A 338 -3.15 3.65 3.34
CA ASP A 338 -3.63 2.28 3.16
C ASP A 338 -5.06 2.07 3.67
N ALA A 339 -5.36 2.61 4.86
CA ALA A 339 -6.71 2.56 5.42
C ALA A 339 -7.72 3.34 4.55
N CYS A 340 -7.33 4.48 3.99
CA CYS A 340 -8.18 5.25 3.07
C CYS A 340 -8.43 4.50 1.75
N LEU A 341 -7.39 3.90 1.17
CA LEU A 341 -7.51 3.07 -0.04
C LEU A 341 -8.39 1.84 0.21
N SER A 342 -8.35 1.27 1.41
CA SER A 342 -9.22 0.16 1.79
C SER A 342 -10.70 0.54 1.83
N VAL A 343 -11.03 1.76 2.27
CA VAL A 343 -12.41 2.29 2.18
C VAL A 343 -12.88 2.39 0.73
N ILE A 344 -12.04 2.93 -0.16
CA ILE A 344 -12.36 3.08 -1.59
C ILE A 344 -12.46 1.70 -2.27
N ALA A 345 -11.56 0.77 -1.94
CA ALA A 345 -11.61 -0.60 -2.44
C ALA A 345 -12.89 -1.33 -1.99
N GLN A 346 -13.38 -1.08 -0.78
CA GLN A 346 -14.67 -1.61 -0.33
C GLN A 346 -15.83 -1.01 -1.12
N THR A 347 -15.80 0.29 -1.42
CA THR A 347 -16.80 0.93 -2.30
C THR A 347 -16.78 0.35 -3.71
N PHE A 348 -15.59 0.09 -4.27
CA PHE A 348 -15.42 -0.58 -5.56
C PHE A 348 -15.98 -2.01 -5.55
N MET A 349 -15.80 -2.74 -4.45
CA MET A 349 -16.39 -4.07 -4.28
C MET A 349 -17.91 -3.99 -4.24
N ASP A 350 -18.46 -3.04 -3.47
CA ASP A 350 -19.90 -2.84 -3.34
C ASP A 350 -20.56 -2.46 -4.68
N SER A 351 -19.87 -1.72 -5.56
CA SER A 351 -20.37 -1.40 -6.91
C SER A 351 -20.44 -2.61 -7.84
N CYS A 352 -19.65 -3.65 -7.58
CA CYS A 352 -19.69 -4.91 -8.32
C CYS A 352 -20.75 -5.90 -7.75
N SER A 353 -21.45 -5.54 -6.67
CA SER A 353 -22.49 -6.40 -6.11
C SER A 353 -23.84 -6.18 -6.78
N ILE A 354 -24.58 -7.28 -6.98
CA ILE A 354 -25.95 -7.25 -7.47
C ILE A 354 -26.92 -6.92 -6.33
N SER A 355 -26.57 -7.27 -5.09
CA SER A 355 -27.45 -7.08 -3.94
C SER A 355 -27.61 -5.62 -3.55
N ASP A 356 -28.87 -5.20 -3.37
CA ASP A 356 -29.16 -3.92 -2.75
C ASP A 356 -29.04 -4.06 -1.23
N HIS A 357 -28.17 -3.23 -0.67
CA HIS A 357 -27.90 -3.27 0.76
C HIS A 357 -28.84 -2.32 1.49
N ARG A 358 -29.57 -2.86 2.46
CA ARG A 358 -30.33 -2.06 3.41
C ARG A 358 -29.35 -1.41 4.39
N LEU A 359 -29.19 -0.11 4.27
CA LEU A 359 -28.34 0.66 5.18
C LEU A 359 -29.10 0.95 6.47
N GLY A 360 -28.42 0.73 7.59
CA GLY A 360 -28.93 0.94 8.94
C GLY A 360 -27.85 1.50 9.85
N LYS A 361 -28.19 1.69 11.13
CA LYS A 361 -27.27 2.24 12.13
C LYS A 361 -26.02 1.39 12.35
N ASP A 362 -26.12 0.08 12.12
CA ASP A 362 -25.02 -0.88 12.29
C ASP A 362 -24.24 -1.13 10.99
N SER A 363 -24.55 -0.39 9.91
CA SER A 363 -23.81 -0.49 8.66
C SER A 363 -22.40 0.09 8.81
N PRO A 364 -21.36 -0.53 8.21
CA PRO A 364 -20.01 0.02 8.25
C PRO A 364 -19.94 1.45 7.72
N SER A 365 -19.14 2.29 8.36
CA SER A 365 -19.03 3.71 8.01
C SER A 365 -18.55 3.95 6.58
N SER A 366 -17.67 3.08 6.05
CA SER A 366 -17.26 3.10 4.64
C SER A 366 -18.43 2.98 3.67
N LYS A 367 -19.43 2.16 4.02
CA LYS A 367 -20.61 1.91 3.20
C LYS A 367 -21.63 3.05 3.32
N LEU A 368 -21.81 3.60 4.52
CA LEU A 368 -22.64 4.78 4.73
C LEU A 368 -22.07 6.01 3.99
N LEU A 369 -20.74 6.13 3.93
CA LEU A 369 -20.03 7.26 3.33
C LEU A 369 -20.26 7.37 1.81
N TYR A 370 -20.37 6.23 1.10
CA TYR A 370 -20.58 6.16 -0.35
C TYR A 370 -21.97 5.65 -0.75
N ALA A 371 -22.91 5.58 0.20
CA ALA A 371 -24.25 5.05 0.01
C ALA A 371 -25.00 5.63 -1.20
N LYS A 372 -24.83 6.93 -1.45
CA LYS A 372 -25.52 7.65 -2.54
C LYS A 372 -24.86 7.44 -3.90
N ASP A 373 -23.58 7.07 -3.93
CA ASP A 373 -22.80 6.95 -5.17
C ASP A 373 -22.82 5.50 -5.71
N ILE A 374 -22.92 4.51 -4.81
CA ILE A 374 -22.94 3.08 -5.17
C ILE A 374 -23.96 2.74 -6.27
N PRO A 375 -25.23 3.22 -6.25
CA PRO A 375 -26.18 2.94 -7.33
C PRO A 375 -25.70 3.41 -8.71
N GLN A 376 -25.03 4.55 -8.78
CA GLN A 376 -24.45 5.05 -10.03
C GLN A 376 -23.30 4.17 -10.49
N TYR A 377 -22.40 3.77 -9.59
CA TYR A 377 -21.30 2.87 -9.94
C TYR A 377 -21.79 1.49 -10.38
N LYS A 378 -22.85 0.93 -9.76
CA LYS A 378 -23.50 -0.29 -10.23
C LYS A 378 -24.00 -0.14 -11.68
N ASN A 379 -24.55 1.01 -12.03
CA ASN A 379 -24.98 1.28 -13.42
C ASN A 379 -23.79 1.31 -14.39
N TRP A 380 -22.62 1.83 -13.97
CA TRP A 380 -21.41 1.76 -14.78
C TRP A 380 -20.94 0.33 -14.98
N VAL A 381 -20.91 -0.50 -13.94
CA VAL A 381 -20.55 -1.92 -14.03
C VAL A 381 -21.50 -2.69 -14.97
N ASN A 382 -22.82 -2.48 -14.82
CA ASN A 382 -23.81 -3.11 -15.68
C ASN A 382 -23.62 -2.73 -17.15
N ARG A 383 -23.42 -1.43 -17.43
CA ARG A 383 -23.15 -0.94 -18.78
C ARG A 383 -21.85 -1.52 -19.34
N TYR A 384 -20.79 -1.53 -18.55
CA TYR A 384 -19.49 -2.07 -18.93
C TYR A 384 -19.60 -3.53 -19.39
N TYR A 385 -20.32 -4.39 -18.65
CA TYR A 385 -20.52 -5.79 -19.05
C TYR A 385 -21.37 -5.93 -20.32
N GLN A 386 -22.39 -5.10 -20.50
CA GLN A 386 -23.23 -5.09 -21.71
C GLN A 386 -22.44 -4.63 -22.93
N ASP A 387 -21.67 -3.55 -22.79
CA ASP A 387 -20.85 -3.00 -23.87
C ASP A 387 -19.78 -4.01 -24.31
N ILE A 388 -19.13 -4.72 -23.37
CA ILE A 388 -18.17 -5.78 -23.71
C ILE A 388 -18.86 -6.93 -24.45
N GLN A 389 -20.05 -7.34 -24.01
CA GLN A 389 -20.79 -8.40 -24.67
C GLN A 389 -21.13 -8.03 -26.12
N ALA A 390 -21.44 -6.76 -26.39
CA ALA A 390 -21.75 -6.26 -27.72
C ALA A 390 -20.53 -6.16 -28.68
N ILE A 391 -19.30 -6.19 -28.16
CA ILE A 391 -18.08 -6.22 -28.99
C ILE A 391 -18.04 -7.56 -29.78
N PRO A 392 -17.62 -7.56 -31.06
CA PRO A 392 -17.45 -8.80 -31.82
C PRO A 392 -16.51 -9.80 -31.10
N PRO A 393 -16.77 -11.12 -31.22
CA PRO A 393 -15.91 -12.13 -30.62
C PRO A 393 -14.51 -12.09 -31.23
N ILE A 394 -13.50 -12.35 -30.40
CA ILE A 394 -12.09 -12.40 -30.82
C ILE A 394 -11.78 -13.81 -31.31
N SER A 395 -11.11 -13.93 -32.46
CA SER A 395 -10.70 -15.23 -32.97
C SER A 395 -9.57 -15.84 -32.15
N ASP A 396 -9.53 -17.18 -32.02
CA ASP A 396 -8.41 -17.88 -31.39
C ASP A 396 -7.07 -17.55 -32.05
N GLN A 397 -7.06 -17.30 -33.37
CA GLN A 397 -5.86 -16.92 -34.10
C GLN A 397 -5.32 -15.58 -33.62
N ASP A 398 -6.19 -14.56 -33.50
CA ASP A 398 -5.79 -13.24 -33.01
C ASP A 398 -5.33 -13.29 -31.56
N MET A 399 -6.06 -14.02 -30.71
CA MET A 399 -5.70 -14.16 -29.31
C MET A 399 -4.37 -14.89 -29.12
N ASN A 400 -4.11 -15.94 -29.90
CA ASN A 400 -2.82 -16.64 -29.89
C ASN A 400 -1.67 -15.75 -30.38
N ALA A 401 -1.90 -14.88 -31.37
CA ALA A 401 -0.89 -13.93 -31.83
C ALA A 401 -0.51 -12.93 -30.71
N VAL A 402 -1.50 -12.40 -29.98
CA VAL A 402 -1.27 -11.51 -28.83
C VAL A 402 -0.50 -12.25 -27.73
N LEU A 403 -0.92 -13.47 -27.38
CA LEU A 403 -0.25 -14.29 -26.38
C LEU A 403 1.21 -14.62 -26.75
N ALA A 404 1.46 -14.93 -28.02
CA ALA A 404 2.80 -15.21 -28.53
C ALA A 404 3.70 -13.97 -28.44
N GLU A 405 3.17 -12.79 -28.77
CA GLU A 405 3.92 -11.53 -28.66
C GLU A 405 4.24 -11.18 -27.21
N GLU A 406 3.27 -11.29 -26.29
CA GLU A 406 3.51 -11.10 -24.85
C GLU A 406 4.55 -12.09 -24.31
N SER A 407 4.49 -13.36 -24.73
CA SER A 407 5.48 -14.38 -24.33
C SER A 407 6.88 -14.03 -24.83
N ARG A 408 6.98 -13.46 -26.05
CA ARG A 408 8.25 -13.03 -26.65
C ARG A 408 8.84 -11.82 -25.92
N LEU A 409 8.00 -10.83 -25.58
CA LEU A 409 8.42 -9.62 -24.88
C LEU A 409 9.04 -9.94 -23.51
N HIS A 410 8.45 -10.88 -22.77
CA HIS A 410 8.86 -11.19 -21.39
C HIS A 410 9.70 -12.48 -21.25
N TYR A 411 10.16 -13.08 -22.36
CA TYR A 411 10.82 -14.39 -22.35
C TYR A 411 12.03 -14.48 -21.41
N ASN A 412 12.82 -13.41 -21.29
CA ASN A 412 14.06 -13.36 -20.50
C ASN A 412 13.92 -12.57 -19.19
N GLU A 413 12.69 -12.18 -18.79
CA GLU A 413 12.50 -11.39 -17.58
C GLU A 413 12.52 -12.22 -16.29
N TYR A 414 12.19 -13.51 -16.38
CA TYR A 414 12.01 -14.37 -15.21
C TYR A 414 12.94 -15.59 -15.25
N ASN A 415 13.48 -15.98 -14.09
CA ASN A 415 14.27 -17.20 -13.97
C ASN A 415 13.35 -18.42 -13.85
N THR A 416 13.12 -19.08 -14.99
CA THR A 416 12.27 -20.28 -15.07
C THR A 416 12.84 -21.47 -14.31
N ILE A 417 14.17 -21.59 -14.20
CA ILE A 417 14.82 -22.70 -13.47
C ILE A 417 14.52 -22.59 -11.98
N SER A 418 14.62 -21.39 -11.40
CA SER A 418 14.25 -21.17 -10.01
C SER A 418 12.78 -21.49 -9.75
N ALA A 419 11.88 -21.07 -10.64
CA ALA A 419 10.46 -21.38 -10.52
C ALA A 419 10.18 -22.89 -10.60
N LEU A 420 10.84 -23.61 -11.52
CA LEU A 420 10.72 -25.07 -11.65
C LEU A 420 11.24 -25.82 -10.43
N HIS A 421 12.33 -25.35 -9.83
CA HIS A 421 12.88 -25.94 -8.61
C HIS A 421 11.90 -25.81 -7.43
N GLU A 422 11.32 -24.62 -7.23
CA GLU A 422 10.29 -24.41 -6.22
C GLU A 422 9.03 -25.23 -6.52
N LEU A 423 8.59 -25.30 -7.78
CA LEU A 423 7.43 -26.09 -8.18
C LEU A 423 7.63 -27.59 -7.95
N TYR A 424 8.83 -28.11 -8.22
CA TYR A 424 9.18 -29.50 -7.99
C TYR A 424 9.04 -29.89 -6.50
N SER A 425 9.29 -28.96 -5.58
CA SER A 425 9.10 -29.23 -4.14
C SER A 425 7.67 -29.71 -3.81
N TYR A 426 6.66 -29.14 -4.49
CA TYR A 426 5.27 -29.57 -4.37
C TYR A 426 5.03 -30.91 -5.08
N ALA A 427 5.55 -31.06 -6.30
CA ALA A 427 5.41 -32.30 -7.06
C ALA A 427 5.99 -33.51 -6.30
N ASN A 428 7.16 -33.34 -5.68
CA ASN A 428 7.79 -34.36 -4.86
C ASN A 428 6.99 -34.67 -3.59
N LYS A 429 6.46 -33.62 -2.93
CA LYS A 429 5.67 -33.76 -1.70
C LYS A 429 4.37 -34.55 -1.90
N TYR A 430 3.74 -34.42 -3.07
CA TYR A 430 2.48 -35.07 -3.42
C TYR A 430 2.67 -36.12 -4.53
N SER A 431 3.85 -36.74 -4.58
CA SER A 431 4.26 -37.61 -5.69
C SER A 431 3.37 -38.83 -5.84
N GLU A 432 3.02 -39.50 -4.74
CA GLU A 432 2.14 -40.68 -4.76
C GLU A 432 0.74 -40.33 -5.30
N GLU A 433 0.13 -39.25 -4.82
CA GLU A 433 -1.20 -38.82 -5.28
C GLU A 433 -1.18 -38.39 -6.75
N LEU A 434 -0.13 -37.67 -7.17
CA LEU A 434 0.04 -37.26 -8.56
C LEU A 434 0.20 -38.46 -9.49
N LEU A 435 1.03 -39.44 -9.12
CA LEU A 435 1.22 -40.66 -9.92
C LEU A 435 -0.08 -41.45 -10.03
N SER A 436 -0.81 -41.63 -8.92
CA SER A 436 -2.10 -42.31 -8.93
C SER A 436 -3.10 -41.64 -9.87
N LEU A 437 -3.22 -40.31 -9.82
CA LEU A 437 -4.12 -39.57 -10.72
C LEU A 437 -3.70 -39.68 -12.19
N LEU A 438 -2.40 -39.65 -12.49
CA LEU A 438 -1.86 -39.82 -13.84
C LEU A 438 -2.06 -41.24 -14.39
N GLU A 439 -2.13 -42.26 -13.54
CA GLU A 439 -2.46 -43.63 -13.93
C GLU A 439 -3.95 -43.84 -14.16
N MET A 440 -4.80 -43.10 -13.45
CA MET A 440 -6.25 -43.19 -13.61
C MET A 440 -6.74 -42.51 -14.91
N ASP A 441 -6.09 -41.43 -15.35
CA ASP A 441 -6.47 -40.70 -16.57
C ASP A 441 -6.00 -41.41 -17.86
N ASP A 442 -6.94 -41.65 -18.79
CA ASP A 442 -6.66 -42.34 -20.07
C ASP A 442 -5.69 -41.55 -20.96
N THR A 443 -5.78 -40.23 -20.95
CA THR A 443 -4.92 -39.37 -21.77
C THR A 443 -3.49 -39.38 -21.23
N ALA A 444 -3.33 -39.26 -19.91
CA ALA A 444 -2.05 -39.31 -19.23
C ALA A 444 -1.34 -40.67 -19.43
N ARG A 445 -2.08 -41.79 -19.37
CA ARG A 445 -1.55 -43.12 -19.70
C ARG A 445 -1.08 -43.22 -21.14
N LYS A 446 -1.86 -42.72 -22.10
CA LYS A 446 -1.49 -42.69 -23.52
C LYS A 446 -0.18 -41.95 -23.76
N PHE A 447 0.07 -40.86 -23.04
CA PHE A 447 1.31 -40.06 -23.13
C PHE A 447 2.42 -40.47 -22.15
N LYS A 448 2.20 -41.54 -21.36
CA LYS A 448 3.12 -42.04 -20.33
C LYS A 448 3.58 -40.96 -19.35
N LEU A 449 2.65 -40.11 -18.89
CA LEU A 449 2.99 -38.95 -18.07
C LEU A 449 3.48 -39.33 -16.66
N ALA A 450 2.94 -40.38 -16.04
CA ALA A 450 3.41 -40.90 -14.75
C ALA A 450 4.90 -41.28 -14.81
N TYR A 451 5.27 -42.08 -15.80
CA TYR A 451 6.67 -42.46 -16.05
C TYR A 451 7.59 -41.25 -16.29
N LYS A 452 7.13 -40.22 -17.01
CA LYS A 452 7.93 -38.99 -17.20
C LYS A 452 8.14 -38.23 -15.88
N LEU A 453 7.13 -38.20 -15.01
CA LEU A 453 7.25 -37.58 -13.70
C LEU A 453 8.26 -38.33 -12.81
N GLU A 454 8.24 -39.68 -12.84
CA GLU A 454 9.24 -40.50 -12.17
C GLU A 454 10.65 -40.24 -12.69
N GLN A 455 10.83 -40.10 -14.01
CA GLN A 455 12.14 -39.74 -14.59
C GLN A 455 12.65 -38.39 -14.07
N VAL A 456 11.78 -37.39 -13.97
CA VAL A 456 12.12 -36.10 -13.37
C VAL A 456 12.53 -36.30 -11.91
N ALA A 457 11.80 -37.11 -11.15
CA ALA A 457 12.12 -37.39 -9.75
C ALA A 457 13.49 -38.07 -9.58
N SER A 458 13.79 -39.12 -10.36
CA SER A 458 15.09 -39.79 -10.34
C SER A 458 16.24 -38.86 -10.76
N THR A 459 16.01 -37.99 -11.75
CA THR A 459 16.99 -36.97 -12.16
C THR A 459 17.27 -35.99 -11.00
N MET A 460 16.23 -35.52 -10.32
CA MET A 460 16.36 -34.61 -9.18
C MET A 460 16.98 -35.27 -7.94
N ALA A 461 16.83 -36.60 -7.79
CA ALA A 461 17.47 -37.39 -6.73
C ALA A 461 18.95 -37.74 -7.02
N GLY A 462 19.43 -37.46 -8.24
CA GLY A 462 20.79 -37.81 -8.68
C GLY A 462 20.97 -39.29 -8.99
N GLU A 463 19.89 -40.00 -9.33
CA GLU A 463 19.88 -41.43 -9.66
C GLU A 463 20.12 -41.72 -11.14
N VAL A 464 20.25 -40.67 -11.98
CA VAL A 464 20.41 -40.74 -13.44
C VAL A 464 21.63 -39.94 -13.89
#